data_AF-A0A7S2MD72-F1
#
_entry.id   AF-A0A7S2MD72-F1
#
_cell.length_a   1.000
_cell.length_b   1.000
_cell.length_c   1.000
_cell.angle_alpha   90.00
_cell.angle_beta   90.00
_cell.angle_gamma   90.00
#
_symmetry.space_group_name_H-M   'P 1'
#
loop_
_entity.id
_entity.type
_entity.pdbx_description
1 polymer ?
#
loop_
_entity_poly.entity_id
_entity_poly.type
_entity_poly.pdbx_seq_one_letter_code
_entity_poly.pdbx_strand_id
1 'polypeptide(L)'
;MGYAAMHASHRITVMVVFSGGSIVLPTLSEIGRPLEPILTSTVVVLGELTGYLVRDTLHRTFMERRIQRQRVRAANRALHDAQNAQEKRERDLERDFFAMTCHEVRNPLNGVVGHLNLASSALEGPSGDETGNEPRSNAKLLCLIETLKRTISDATVCSDACLHVLANMTSLQRLEAGLLQPLLRPVLLE
;
A
#
# COMPACT_ATOMS: atom_id res chain seq x y z
N MET A 1 -5.30 22.97 -27.61
CA MET A 1 -4.75 24.17 -26.92
C MET A 1 -4.35 25.23 -27.96
N GLY A 2 -5.32 25.87 -28.64
CA GLY A 2 -5.02 26.73 -29.80
C GLY A 2 -5.71 28.09 -29.86
N TYR A 3 -6.52 28.47 -28.87
CA TYR A 3 -7.38 29.68 -28.97
C TYR A 3 -6.87 30.91 -28.21
N ALA A 4 -5.71 30.85 -27.53
CA ALA A 4 -5.24 31.94 -26.67
C ALA A 4 -4.44 33.03 -27.41
N ALA A 5 -3.77 32.71 -28.52
CA ALA A 5 -2.90 33.68 -29.22
C ALA A 5 -3.67 34.73 -30.04
N MET A 6 -4.95 34.47 -30.35
CA MET A 6 -5.74 35.33 -31.25
C MET A 6 -6.38 36.55 -30.57
N HIS A 7 -6.30 36.68 -29.24
CA HIS A 7 -7.07 37.71 -28.52
C HIS A 7 -6.34 39.03 -28.26
N ALA A 8 -5.00 39.07 -28.20
CA ALA A 8 -4.27 40.29 -27.85
C ALA A 8 -4.17 41.26 -29.03
N SER A 9 -3.76 40.77 -30.20
CA SER A 9 -3.67 41.57 -31.42
C SER A 9 -5.03 42.11 -31.85
N HIS A 10 -6.08 41.29 -31.81
CA HIS A 10 -7.43 41.71 -32.17
C HIS A 10 -7.99 42.77 -31.21
N ARG A 11 -7.67 42.69 -29.92
CA ARG A 11 -8.05 43.72 -28.94
C ARG A 11 -7.36 45.05 -29.20
N ILE A 12 -6.06 45.01 -29.47
CA ILE A 12 -5.28 46.20 -29.84
C ILE A 12 -5.83 46.82 -31.13
N THR A 13 -6.12 46.00 -32.15
CA THR A 13 -6.70 46.49 -33.41
C THR A 13 -8.06 47.15 -33.20
N VAL A 14 -8.96 46.55 -32.41
CA VAL A 14 -10.27 47.16 -32.10
C VAL A 14 -10.07 48.47 -31.32
N MET A 15 -9.16 48.50 -30.36
CA MET A 15 -8.78 49.70 -29.61
C MET A 15 -8.34 50.83 -30.55
N VAL A 16 -7.41 50.55 -31.47
CA VAL A 16 -6.86 51.52 -32.42
C VAL A 16 -7.93 51.98 -33.43
N VAL A 17 -8.79 51.08 -33.90
CA VAL A 17 -9.88 51.42 -34.83
C VAL A 17 -10.93 52.30 -34.15
N PHE A 18 -11.30 52.00 -32.90
CA PHE A 18 -12.29 52.78 -32.16
C PHE A 18 -11.76 54.18 -31.79
N SER A 19 -10.52 54.26 -31.32
CA SER A 19 -9.87 55.54 -30.99
C SER A 19 -9.57 56.37 -32.25
N GLY A 20 -9.09 55.76 -33.33
CA GLY A 20 -8.88 56.42 -34.62
C GLY A 20 -10.18 56.89 -35.28
N GLY A 21 -11.25 56.08 -35.22
CA GLY A 21 -12.56 56.44 -35.76
C GLY A 21 -13.19 57.65 -35.04
N SER A 22 -12.94 57.78 -33.73
CA SER A 22 -13.38 58.91 -32.91
C SER A 22 -12.67 60.23 -33.27
N ILE A 23 -11.50 60.16 -33.90
CA ILE A 23 -10.72 61.32 -34.37
C ILE A 23 -11.12 61.71 -35.79
N VAL A 24 -11.40 60.72 -36.65
CA VAL A 24 -11.64 60.93 -38.09
C VAL A 24 -13.09 61.33 -38.41
N LEU A 25 -14.08 60.84 -37.65
CA LEU A 25 -15.49 61.22 -37.81
C LEU A 25 -16.02 61.87 -36.52
N PRO A 26 -16.01 63.21 -36.41
CA PRO A 26 -16.71 63.89 -35.33
C PRO A 26 -18.20 63.53 -35.41
N THR A 27 -18.75 63.13 -34.27
CA THR A 27 -20.14 62.68 -34.15
C THR A 27 -21.10 63.72 -34.71
N LEU A 28 -21.96 63.30 -35.64
CA LEU A 28 -23.10 64.05 -36.19
C LEU A 28 -24.23 64.28 -35.15
N SER A 29 -23.89 64.33 -33.86
CA SER A 29 -24.81 64.67 -32.78
C SER A 29 -24.87 66.19 -32.66
N GLU A 30 -26.06 66.78 -32.63
CA GLU A 30 -26.27 68.24 -32.48
C GLU A 30 -25.72 68.81 -31.15
N ILE A 31 -25.20 67.97 -30.27
CA ILE A 31 -24.52 68.35 -29.02
C ILE A 31 -23.00 68.19 -29.23
N GLY A 32 -22.42 69.09 -30.02
CA GLY A 32 -20.99 69.09 -30.39
C GLY A 32 -20.04 69.49 -29.25
N ARG A 33 -19.97 68.71 -28.16
CA ARG A 33 -18.97 68.91 -27.10
C ARG A 33 -17.78 67.97 -27.34
N PRO A 34 -16.54 68.49 -27.45
CA PRO A 34 -15.32 67.68 -27.68
C PRO A 34 -14.99 66.68 -26.55
N LEU A 35 -15.80 66.64 -25.50
CA LEU A 35 -15.64 65.82 -24.30
C LEU A 35 -16.13 64.39 -24.46
N GLU A 36 -17.10 64.15 -25.36
CA GLU A 36 -17.68 62.82 -25.59
C GLU A 36 -16.66 61.76 -26.07
N PRO A 37 -15.82 62.00 -27.10
CA PRO A 37 -14.84 61.01 -27.55
C PRO A 37 -13.71 60.75 -26.53
N ILE A 38 -13.41 61.73 -25.69
CA ILE A 38 -12.43 61.58 -24.61
C ILE A 38 -12.98 60.65 -23.53
N LEU A 39 -14.26 60.81 -23.18
CA LEU A 39 -14.95 59.95 -22.23
C LEU A 39 -15.07 58.51 -22.73
N THR A 40 -15.46 58.28 -23.99
CA THR A 40 -15.55 56.92 -24.53
C THR A 40 -14.18 56.26 -24.61
N SER A 41 -13.15 56.98 -25.07
CA SER A 41 -11.78 56.46 -25.13
C SER A 41 -11.25 56.08 -23.74
N THR A 42 -11.42 56.94 -22.75
CA THR A 42 -10.95 56.66 -21.37
C THR A 42 -11.64 55.44 -20.77
N VAL A 43 -12.95 55.26 -20.99
CA VAL A 43 -13.70 54.08 -20.54
C VAL A 43 -13.19 52.80 -21.21
N VAL A 44 -12.91 52.82 -22.53
CA VAL A 44 -12.38 51.66 -23.26
C VAL A 44 -10.97 51.31 -22.77
N VAL A 45 -10.10 52.30 -22.54
CA VAL A 45 -8.74 52.10 -21.99
C VAL A 45 -8.81 51.51 -20.59
N LEU A 46 -9.66 52.07 -19.73
CA LEU A 46 -9.83 51.60 -18.36
C LEU A 46 -10.36 50.17 -18.33
N GLY A 47 -11.32 49.83 -19.19
CA GLY A 47 -11.88 48.49 -19.33
C GLY A 47 -10.84 47.45 -19.77
N GLU A 48 -10.02 47.77 -20.78
CA GLU A 48 -8.93 46.88 -21.22
C GLU A 48 -7.88 46.70 -20.13
N LEU A 49 -7.46 47.78 -19.47
CA LEU A 49 -6.47 47.72 -18.39
C LEU A 49 -6.97 46.88 -17.21
N THR A 50 -8.23 47.07 -16.82
CA THR A 50 -8.87 46.28 -15.77
C THR A 50 -8.97 44.80 -16.18
N GLY A 51 -9.36 44.53 -17.43
CA GLY A 51 -9.44 43.17 -17.96
C GLY A 51 -8.08 42.46 -18.02
N TYR A 52 -7.01 43.20 -18.34
CA TYR A 52 -5.64 42.67 -18.32
C TYR A 52 -5.22 42.28 -16.91
N LEU A 53 -5.45 43.14 -15.90
CA LEU A 53 -5.10 42.88 -14.51
C LEU A 53 -5.87 41.67 -13.94
N VAL A 54 -7.17 41.56 -14.23
CA VAL A 54 -7.98 40.40 -13.81
C VAL A 54 -7.47 39.13 -14.48
N ARG A 55 -7.10 39.19 -15.77
CA ARG A 55 -6.56 38.01 -16.47
C ARG A 55 -5.20 37.57 -15.92
N ASP A 56 -4.30 38.50 -15.63
CA ASP A 56 -2.98 38.19 -15.07
C ASP A 56 -3.09 37.57 -13.68
N THR A 57 -3.92 38.15 -12.80
CA THR A 57 -4.16 37.59 -11.45
C THR A 57 -4.81 36.20 -11.49
N LEU A 58 -5.81 35.99 -12.35
CA LEU A 58 -6.40 34.67 -12.57
C LEU A 58 -5.38 33.66 -13.13
N HIS A 59 -4.52 34.10 -14.06
CA HIS A 59 -3.52 33.22 -14.65
C HIS A 59 -2.48 32.77 -13.61
N ARG A 60 -1.97 33.69 -12.78
CA ARG A 60 -1.02 33.38 -11.71
C ARG A 60 -1.61 32.41 -10.69
N THR A 61 -2.80 32.70 -10.18
CA THR A 61 -3.49 31.84 -9.20
C THR A 61 -3.81 30.45 -9.77
N PHE A 62 -4.15 30.36 -11.05
CA PHE A 62 -4.38 29.08 -11.72
C PHE A 62 -3.10 28.27 -11.85
N MET A 63 -1.97 28.91 -12.20
CA MET A 63 -0.68 28.23 -12.31
C MET A 63 -0.17 27.73 -10.97
N GLU A 64 -0.29 28.52 -9.91
CA GLU A 64 0.06 28.10 -8.54
C GLU A 64 -0.75 26.88 -8.11
N ARG A 65 -2.08 26.91 -8.30
CA ARG A 65 -2.95 25.76 -7.98
C ARG A 65 -2.59 24.53 -8.79
N ARG A 66 -2.17 24.69 -10.05
CA ARG A 66 -1.76 23.57 -10.91
C ARG A 66 -0.47 22.94 -10.38
N ILE A 67 0.53 23.74 -10.03
CA ILE A 67 1.80 23.28 -9.45
C ILE A 67 1.54 22.59 -8.11
N GLN A 68 0.71 23.20 -7.24
CA GLN A 68 0.38 22.62 -5.94
C GLN A 68 -0.34 21.29 -6.07
N ARG A 69 -1.33 21.18 -6.97
CA ARG A 69 -2.00 19.90 -7.27
C ARG A 69 -1.04 18.85 -7.81
N GLN A 70 -0.08 19.23 -8.64
CA GLN A 70 0.95 18.32 -9.14
C GLN A 70 1.87 17.84 -8.01
N ARG A 71 2.30 18.74 -7.13
CA ARG A 71 3.12 18.38 -5.95
C ARG A 71 2.39 17.42 -5.02
N VAL A 72 1.13 17.71 -4.69
CA VAL A 72 0.31 16.82 -3.84
C VAL A 72 0.12 15.46 -4.50
N ARG A 73 -0.14 15.40 -5.82
CA ARG A 73 -0.26 14.13 -6.54
C ARG A 73 1.05 13.35 -6.56
N ALA A 74 2.19 14.01 -6.74
CA ALA A 74 3.50 13.38 -6.71
C ALA A 74 3.82 12.85 -5.30
N ALA A 75 3.56 13.64 -4.26
CA ALA A 75 3.74 13.24 -2.87
C ALA A 75 2.86 12.04 -2.50
N ASN A 76 1.58 12.06 -2.89
CA ASN A 76 0.67 10.95 -2.62
C ASN A 76 1.09 9.66 -3.35
N ARG A 77 1.60 9.76 -4.58
CA ARG A 77 2.16 8.61 -5.30
C ARG A 77 3.38 8.05 -4.60
N ALA A 78 4.33 8.91 -4.22
CA ALA A 78 5.52 8.49 -3.51
C ALA A 78 5.19 7.81 -2.16
N LEU A 79 4.20 8.34 -1.44
CA LEU A 79 3.72 7.72 -0.21
C LEU A 79 3.10 6.33 -0.46
N HIS A 80 2.24 6.22 -1.47
CA HIS A 80 1.62 4.95 -1.83
C HIS A 80 2.65 3.91 -2.32
N ASP A 81 3.65 4.35 -3.09
CA ASP A 81 4.73 3.48 -3.56
C ASP A 81 5.60 3.01 -2.39
N ALA A 82 5.88 3.88 -1.41
CA ALA A 82 6.60 3.53 -0.19
C ALA A 82 5.82 2.52 0.68
N GLN A 83 4.51 2.71 0.84
CA GLN A 83 3.64 1.78 1.57
C GLN A 83 3.60 0.41 0.90
N ASN A 84 3.39 0.37 -0.42
CA ASN A 84 3.40 -0.88 -1.19
C ASN A 84 4.75 -1.61 -1.09
N ALA A 85 5.86 -0.86 -1.11
CA ALA A 85 7.18 -1.44 -0.99
C ALA A 85 7.42 -2.02 0.42
N GLN A 86 6.91 -1.36 1.46
CA GLN A 86 6.97 -1.87 2.83
C GLN A 86 6.11 -3.14 2.98
N GLU A 87 4.85 -3.09 2.56
CA GLU A 87 3.93 -4.24 2.64
C GLU A 87 4.48 -5.46 1.89
N LYS A 88 5.10 -5.23 0.72
CA LYS A 88 5.76 -6.30 -0.02
C LYS A 88 6.90 -6.93 0.79
N ARG A 89 7.75 -6.11 1.42
CA ARG A 89 8.85 -6.61 2.27
C ARG A 89 8.32 -7.40 3.46
N GLU A 90 7.25 -6.93 4.09
CA GLU A 90 6.60 -7.62 5.21
C GLU A 90 6.08 -8.99 4.78
N ARG A 91 5.38 -9.07 3.64
CA ARG A 91 4.91 -10.34 3.07
C ARG A 91 6.05 -11.29 2.70
N ASP A 92 7.13 -10.76 2.13
CA ASP A 92 8.31 -11.57 1.78
C ASP A 92 8.95 -12.14 3.06
N LEU A 93 9.08 -11.34 4.11
CA LEU A 93 9.57 -11.80 5.42
C LEU A 93 8.64 -12.83 6.08
N GLU A 94 7.32 -12.61 6.03
CA GLU A 94 6.33 -13.56 6.55
C GLU A 94 6.45 -14.91 5.83
N ARG A 95 6.59 -14.87 4.50
CA ARG A 95 6.75 -16.08 3.68
C ARG A 95 8.04 -16.83 4.02
N ASP A 96 9.15 -16.13 4.16
CA ASP A 96 10.44 -16.72 4.51
C ASP A 96 10.40 -17.32 5.92
N PHE A 97 9.79 -16.62 6.88
CA PHE A 97 9.58 -17.13 8.23
C PHE A 97 8.71 -18.39 8.24
N PHE A 98 7.61 -18.42 7.48
CA PHE A 98 6.75 -19.58 7.37
C PHE A 98 7.50 -20.77 6.75
N ALA A 99 8.25 -20.53 5.66
CA ALA A 99 9.05 -21.56 5.01
C ALA A 99 10.08 -22.16 5.98
N MET A 100 10.81 -21.32 6.72
CA MET A 100 11.78 -21.75 7.74
C MET A 100 11.09 -22.57 8.83
N THR A 101 9.98 -22.09 9.36
CA THR A 101 9.23 -22.77 10.42
C THR A 101 8.73 -24.14 9.96
N CYS A 102 8.20 -24.24 8.74
CA CYS A 102 7.79 -25.52 8.17
C CYS A 102 8.96 -26.50 8.03
N HIS A 103 10.15 -26.02 7.63
CA HIS A 103 11.34 -26.85 7.54
C HIS A 103 11.79 -27.38 8.91
N GLU A 104 11.82 -26.50 9.91
CA GLU A 104 12.18 -26.86 11.28
C GLU A 104 11.17 -27.82 11.94
N VAL A 105 9.88 -27.70 11.60
CA VAL A 105 8.84 -28.65 12.05
C VAL A 105 8.91 -29.98 11.30
N ARG A 106 9.22 -29.95 10.00
CA ARG A 106 9.30 -31.16 9.17
C ARG A 106 10.44 -32.08 9.58
N ASN A 107 11.59 -31.54 9.97
CA ASN A 107 12.77 -32.33 10.36
C ASN A 107 12.50 -33.31 11.53
N PRO A 108 12.00 -32.90 12.69
CA PRO A 108 11.72 -33.81 13.79
C PRO A 108 10.56 -34.76 13.47
N LEU A 109 9.54 -34.31 12.73
CA LEU A 109 8.45 -35.18 12.26
C LEU A 109 8.97 -36.32 11.37
N ASN A 110 9.87 -36.02 10.44
CA ASN A 110 10.53 -37.05 9.63
C ASN A 110 11.35 -38.02 10.51
N GLY A 111 11.98 -37.52 11.57
CA GLY A 111 12.69 -38.35 12.55
C GLY A 111 11.77 -39.33 13.27
N VAL A 112 10.63 -38.85 13.78
CA VAL A 112 9.59 -39.68 14.43
C VAL A 112 9.07 -40.75 13.46
N VAL A 113 8.71 -40.37 12.23
CA VAL A 113 8.28 -41.32 11.19
C VAL A 113 9.36 -42.37 10.91
N GLY A 114 10.62 -41.96 10.85
CA GLY A 114 11.76 -42.87 10.72
C GLY A 114 11.84 -43.89 11.86
N HIS A 115 11.74 -43.44 13.11
CA HIS A 115 11.74 -44.33 14.28
C HIS A 115 10.55 -45.28 14.32
N LEU A 116 9.35 -44.82 13.95
CA LEU A 116 8.16 -45.66 13.85
C LEU A 116 8.30 -46.75 12.77
N ASN A 117 8.85 -46.41 11.60
CA ASN A 117 9.12 -47.39 10.54
C ASN A 117 10.15 -48.44 10.97
N LEU A 118 11.19 -48.05 11.71
CA LEU A 118 12.17 -48.98 12.28
C LEU A 118 11.53 -49.91 13.33
N ALA A 119 10.68 -49.38 14.20
CA ALA A 119 9.96 -50.17 15.18
C ALA A 119 8.98 -51.16 14.52
N SER A 120 8.27 -50.72 13.47
CA SER A 120 7.37 -51.58 12.68
C SER A 120 8.14 -52.70 11.98
N SER A 121 9.27 -52.39 11.35
CA SER A 121 10.12 -53.39 10.67
C SER A 121 10.70 -54.42 11.66
N ALA A 122 10.97 -54.00 12.90
CA ALA A 122 11.43 -54.89 13.96
C ALA A 122 10.31 -55.80 14.51
N LEU A 123 9.05 -55.35 14.47
CA LEU A 123 7.86 -56.16 14.79
C LEU A 123 7.57 -57.19 13.71
N GLU A 124 7.81 -56.86 12.45
CA GLU A 124 7.66 -57.74 11.28
C GLU A 124 8.83 -58.73 11.09
N GLY A 125 9.65 -58.94 12.13
CA GLY A 125 10.75 -59.91 12.11
C GLY A 125 10.34 -61.28 11.56
N PRO A 126 11.29 -62.02 10.95
CA PRO A 126 11.02 -63.02 9.93
C PRO A 126 9.95 -64.02 10.41
N SER A 127 8.84 -64.07 9.69
CA SER A 127 7.76 -65.07 9.85
C SER A 127 8.21 -66.47 9.39
N GLY A 128 9.48 -66.81 9.58
CA GLY A 128 10.12 -68.01 9.10
C GLY A 128 10.83 -68.75 10.22
N ASP A 129 10.26 -69.91 10.53
CA ASP A 129 10.79 -71.06 11.25
C ASP A 129 10.64 -71.12 12.77
N GLU A 130 9.61 -71.89 13.13
CA GLU A 130 9.43 -72.58 14.39
C GLU A 130 10.64 -73.46 14.70
N THR A 131 11.28 -73.30 15.86
CA THR A 131 11.64 -74.42 16.77
C THR A 131 12.40 -73.93 18.01
N GLY A 132 11.72 -73.96 19.15
CA GLY A 132 12.27 -74.32 20.48
C GLY A 132 13.41 -73.49 21.08
N ASN A 133 13.10 -72.35 21.72
CA ASN A 133 13.57 -71.97 23.07
C ASN A 133 13.14 -70.52 23.44
N GLU A 134 12.11 -70.38 24.28
CA GLU A 134 11.87 -69.19 25.11
C GLU A 134 12.97 -69.11 26.18
N PRO A 135 13.70 -67.98 26.34
CA PRO A 135 13.19 -66.72 26.92
C PRO A 135 13.67 -65.46 26.16
N ARG A 136 14.35 -65.62 25.03
CA ARG A 136 14.89 -64.51 24.22
C ARG A 136 13.81 -63.67 23.51
N SER A 137 12.62 -64.24 23.30
CA SER A 137 11.49 -63.59 22.63
C SER A 137 10.86 -62.47 23.50
N ASN A 138 10.68 -62.71 24.80
CA ASN A 138 10.14 -61.71 25.73
C ASN A 138 11.07 -60.52 25.96
N ALA A 139 12.39 -60.74 25.98
CA ALA A 139 13.36 -59.65 26.10
C ALA A 139 13.35 -58.72 24.87
N LYS A 140 13.19 -59.28 23.66
CA LYS A 140 13.03 -58.50 22.42
C LYS A 140 11.71 -57.72 22.41
N LEU A 141 10.61 -58.36 22.80
CA LEU A 141 9.30 -57.72 22.88
C LEU A 141 9.30 -56.56 23.88
N LEU A 142 9.88 -56.76 25.08
CA LEU A 142 10.01 -55.71 26.08
C LEU A 142 10.91 -54.56 25.61
N CYS A 143 12.01 -54.86 24.93
CA CYS A 143 12.87 -53.85 24.32
C CYS A 143 12.12 -53.04 23.25
N LEU A 144 11.25 -53.70 22.47
CA LEU A 144 10.47 -53.06 21.43
C LEU A 144 9.35 -52.20 22.02
N ILE A 145 8.65 -52.66 23.05
CA ILE A 145 7.66 -51.88 23.80
C ILE A 145 8.30 -50.62 24.39
N GLU A 146 9.50 -50.74 24.96
CA GLU A 146 10.21 -49.59 25.53
C GLU A 146 10.65 -48.60 24.45
N THR A 147 11.07 -49.10 23.29
CA THR A 147 11.41 -48.28 22.12
C THR A 147 10.17 -47.56 21.57
N LEU A 148 9.03 -48.25 21.50
CA LEU A 148 7.77 -47.68 21.04
C LEU A 148 7.25 -46.61 22.02
N LYS A 149 7.36 -46.85 23.33
CA LYS A 149 7.05 -45.87 24.38
C LYS A 149 7.90 -44.60 24.25
N ARG A 150 9.22 -44.74 24.05
CA ARG A 150 10.09 -43.58 23.79
C ARG A 150 9.67 -42.83 22.55
N THR A 151 9.40 -43.54 21.46
CA THR A 151 9.00 -42.93 20.19
C THR A 151 7.67 -42.17 20.31
N ILE A 152 6.70 -42.71 21.04
CA ILE A 152 5.42 -42.03 21.34
C ILE A 152 5.65 -40.78 22.20
N SER A 153 6.51 -40.88 23.22
CA SER A 153 6.87 -39.73 24.07
C SER A 153 7.51 -38.62 23.25
N ASP A 154 8.48 -38.95 22.39
CA ASP A 154 9.18 -37.99 21.53
C ASP A 154 8.22 -37.34 20.51
N ALA A 155 7.31 -38.13 19.93
CA ALA A 155 6.26 -37.64 19.04
C ALA A 155 5.29 -36.67 19.74
N THR A 156 4.97 -36.93 21.01
CA THR A 156 4.08 -36.10 21.81
C THR A 156 4.73 -34.76 22.13
N VAL A 157 5.99 -34.78 22.57
CA VAL A 157 6.77 -33.55 22.84
C VAL A 157 6.94 -32.72 21.56
N CYS A 158 7.22 -33.37 20.43
CA CYS A 158 7.32 -32.70 19.13
C CYS A 158 5.98 -32.07 18.71
N SER A 159 4.86 -32.77 18.92
CA SER A 159 3.52 -32.27 18.58
C SER A 159 3.13 -31.07 19.44
N ASP A 160 3.43 -31.11 20.74
CA ASP A 160 3.22 -29.96 21.64
C ASP A 160 4.05 -28.75 21.22
N ALA A 161 5.32 -28.95 20.86
CA ALA A 161 6.16 -27.87 20.35
C ALA A 161 5.59 -27.25 19.07
N CYS A 162 5.10 -28.09 18.13
CA CYS A 162 4.46 -27.62 16.90
C CYS A 162 3.17 -26.84 17.18
N LEU A 163 2.33 -27.34 18.09
CA LEU A 163 1.10 -26.65 18.51
C LEU A 163 1.40 -25.31 19.17
N HIS A 164 2.46 -25.23 19.99
CA HIS A 164 2.86 -23.99 20.63
C HIS A 164 3.37 -22.95 19.61
N VAL A 165 4.11 -23.40 18.59
CA VAL A 165 4.53 -22.53 17.48
C VAL A 165 3.31 -22.04 16.68
N LEU A 166 2.38 -22.93 16.33
CA LEU A 166 1.15 -22.57 15.62
C LEU A 166 0.25 -21.61 16.42
N ALA A 167 0.14 -21.82 17.74
CA ALA A 167 -0.59 -20.94 18.64
C ALA A 167 0.04 -19.54 18.71
N ASN A 168 1.38 -19.46 18.73
CA ASN A 168 2.10 -18.19 18.70
C ASN A 168 1.96 -17.48 17.34
N MET A 169 1.98 -18.22 16.23
CA MET A 169 1.77 -17.65 14.89
C MET A 169 0.34 -17.09 14.73
N THR A 170 -0.67 -17.83 15.20
CA THR A 170 -2.06 -17.36 15.13
C THR A 170 -2.33 -16.16 16.04
N SER A 171 -1.64 -16.04 17.18
CA SER A 171 -1.75 -14.85 18.03
C SER A 171 -1.05 -13.63 17.44
N LEU A 172 0.10 -13.79 16.77
CA LEU A 172 0.75 -12.74 15.96
C LEU A 172 -0.14 -12.26 14.81
N GLN A 173 -0.71 -13.18 14.04
CA GLN A 173 -1.63 -12.84 12.95
C GLN A 173 -2.90 -12.14 13.44
N ARG A 174 -3.41 -12.50 14.63
CA ARG A 174 -4.53 -11.78 15.26
C ARG A 174 -4.15 -10.39 15.76
N LEU A 175 -2.88 -10.18 16.13
CA LEU A 175 -2.34 -8.87 16.50
C LEU A 175 -2.23 -7.97 15.26
N GLU A 176 -1.69 -8.48 14.17
CA GLU A 176 -1.55 -7.76 12.89
C GLU A 176 -2.90 -7.45 12.22
N ALA A 177 -3.89 -8.34 12.34
CA ALA A 177 -5.25 -8.10 11.87
C ALA A 177 -6.02 -7.04 12.69
N GLY A 178 -5.39 -6.42 13.70
CA GLY A 178 -6.02 -5.44 14.59
C GLY A 178 -7.14 -6.02 15.47
N LEU A 179 -7.26 -7.35 15.53
CA LEU A 179 -8.28 -8.06 16.32
C LEU A 179 -7.92 -8.15 17.80
N LEU A 180 -6.64 -7.97 18.13
CA LEU A 180 -6.18 -7.63 19.47
C LEU A 180 -5.93 -6.12 19.51
N GLN A 181 -6.99 -5.33 19.64
CA GLN A 181 -6.80 -3.94 20.09
C GLN A 181 -6.10 -4.02 21.46
N PRO A 182 -4.97 -3.32 21.68
CA PRO A 182 -4.53 -3.09 23.03
C PRO A 182 -5.71 -2.41 23.73
N LEU A 183 -6.17 -2.98 24.84
CA LEU A 183 -7.09 -2.34 25.76
C LEU A 183 -6.41 -1.05 26.23
N LEU A 184 -6.48 0.01 25.41
CA LEU A 184 -6.16 1.36 25.79
C LEU A 184 -7.30 1.74 26.75
N ARG A 185 -7.11 1.35 28.01
CA ARG A 185 -7.98 1.73 29.11
C ARG A 185 -8.11 3.26 29.01
N PRO A 186 -9.32 3.81 28.81
CA PRO A 186 -9.46 5.26 28.81
C PRO A 186 -8.97 5.74 30.17
N VAL A 187 -7.88 6.49 30.17
CA VAL A 187 -7.48 7.29 31.32
C VAL A 187 -8.60 8.31 31.46
N LEU A 188 -9.55 8.02 32.34
CA LEU A 188 -10.47 9.00 32.86
C LEU A 188 -9.60 10.08 33.50
N LEU A 189 -9.49 11.21 32.80
CA LEU A 189 -9.02 12.46 33.38
C LEU A 189 -10.09 12.87 34.40
N GLU A 190 -9.81 12.60 35.68
CA GLU A 190 -10.38 13.33 36.81
C GLU A 190 -9.69 14.69 36.96
#